data_AF-A0A2T6ZZI9-F1
#
_entry.id   AF-A0A2T6ZZI9-F1
#
_cell.length_a   1.000
_cell.length_b   1.000
_cell.length_c   1.000
_cell.angle_alpha   90.00
_cell.angle_beta   90.00
_cell.angle_gamma   90.00
#
_symmetry.space_group_name_H-M   'P 1'
#
loop_
_entity.id
_entity.type
_entity.pdbx_description
1 polymer ?
#
loop_
_entity_poly.entity_id
_entity_poly.type
_entity_poly.pdbx_seq_one_letter_code
_entity_poly.pdbx_strand_id
1 'polypeptide(L)'
;MQFLKTILILLFATLVSAAALPQDVDTAIDASFTGIRTKQSADGKQYTFSIYGDGNLEGTIVFTDDPTAEPTIHAFGASGSQLNGTTLDAAGTAGSGVTSFSTESFLCNKTCRIWNFIRKYGIRAARFIACLGDKIPASCWVNILACMISKNPWICFEAILCSAGPIKACLRG
;
A
#
# COMPACT_ATOMS: atom_id res chain seq x y z
N MET A 1 5.06 -12.44 42.28
CA MET A 1 5.96 -12.19 41.12
C MET A 1 5.30 -12.38 39.75
N GLN A 2 3.97 -12.58 39.64
CA GLN A 2 3.28 -12.72 38.34
C GLN A 2 2.83 -11.37 37.75
N PHE A 3 2.53 -10.37 38.57
CA PHE A 3 2.06 -9.05 38.13
C PHE A 3 3.10 -8.26 37.30
N LEU A 4 4.39 -8.44 37.59
CA LEU A 4 5.47 -7.75 36.88
C LEU A 4 5.68 -8.32 35.46
N LYS A 5 5.41 -9.62 35.26
CA LYS A 5 5.53 -10.27 33.94
C LYS A 5 4.42 -9.84 32.99
N THR A 6 3.20 -9.64 33.48
CA THR A 6 2.06 -9.21 32.65
C THR A 6 2.22 -7.77 32.17
N ILE A 7 2.74 -6.87 33.00
CA ILE A 7 2.99 -5.46 32.64
C ILE A 7 4.12 -5.35 31.60
N LEU A 8 5.17 -6.17 31.71
CA LEU A 8 6.27 -6.16 30.76
C LEU A 8 5.83 -6.63 29.36
N ILE A 9 4.95 -7.64 29.27
CA ILE A 9 4.42 -8.14 27.99
C ILE A 9 3.48 -7.11 27.34
N LEU A 10 2.67 -6.38 28.14
CA LEU A 10 1.82 -5.28 27.65
C LEU A 10 2.62 -4.07 27.15
N LEU A 11 3.76 -3.78 27.78
CA LEU A 11 4.68 -2.73 27.30
C LEU A 11 5.34 -3.11 25.97
N PHE A 12 5.77 -4.36 25.79
CA PHE A 12 6.33 -4.79 24.49
C PHE A 12 5.29 -4.81 23.36
N ALA A 13 4.03 -5.16 23.64
CA ALA A 13 2.96 -5.13 22.64
C ALA A 13 2.60 -3.71 22.17
N THR A 14 2.80 -2.69 23.01
CA THR A 14 2.60 -1.28 22.64
C THR A 14 3.84 -0.66 21.98
N LEU A 15 5.04 -1.13 22.31
CA LEU A 15 6.29 -0.70 21.66
C LEU A 15 6.45 -1.22 20.23
N VAL A 16 5.92 -2.40 19.88
CA VAL A 16 5.92 -2.88 18.48
C VAL A 16 5.00 -2.02 17.59
N SER A 17 3.95 -1.43 18.16
CA SER A 17 3.02 -0.55 17.43
C SER A 17 3.54 0.88 17.21
N ALA A 18 4.58 1.30 17.93
CA ALA A 18 5.15 2.65 17.80
C ALA A 18 6.25 2.75 16.71
N ALA A 19 6.90 1.64 16.36
CA ALA A 19 7.93 1.61 15.32
C ALA A 19 7.37 1.51 13.88
N ALA A 20 6.05 1.35 13.73
CA ALA A 20 5.36 1.17 12.46
C ALA A 20 4.67 2.45 11.92
N LEU A 21 4.90 3.60 12.53
CA LEU A 21 4.46 4.89 12.01
C LEU A 21 5.65 5.63 11.37
N PRO A 22 5.96 5.40 10.09
CA PRO A 22 6.78 6.35 9.36
C PRO A 22 5.85 7.51 8.99
N GLN A 23 5.69 8.48 9.87
CA GLN A 23 5.60 9.85 9.35
C GLN A 23 7.01 10.16 8.86
N ASP A 24 7.23 9.93 7.58
CA ASP A 24 8.43 10.34 6.86
C ASP A 24 8.38 11.87 6.77
N VAL A 25 8.71 12.55 7.87
CA VAL A 25 8.62 14.01 8.01
C VAL A 25 9.74 14.74 7.24
N ASP A 26 10.72 14.00 6.72
CA ASP A 26 11.96 14.57 6.18
C ASP A 26 11.99 14.72 4.65
N THR A 27 10.88 14.44 3.95
CA THR A 27 10.76 14.85 2.55
C THR A 27 9.51 15.68 2.34
N ALA A 28 9.69 16.95 1.99
CA ALA A 28 8.59 17.76 1.49
C ALA A 28 7.96 17.05 0.29
N ILE A 29 6.71 16.60 0.46
CA ILE A 29 5.90 16.05 -0.61
C ILE A 29 5.39 17.23 -1.42
N ASP A 30 5.63 17.22 -2.73
CA ASP A 30 5.05 18.23 -3.62
C ASP A 30 3.52 18.19 -3.52
N ALA A 31 2.88 19.36 -3.47
CA ALA A 31 1.42 19.46 -3.32
C ALA A 31 0.63 18.82 -4.49
N SER A 32 1.28 18.56 -5.62
CA SER A 32 0.71 17.85 -6.78
C SER A 32 1.10 16.37 -6.84
N PHE A 33 1.89 15.88 -5.89
CA PHE A 33 2.38 14.51 -5.89
C PHE A 33 1.24 13.51 -5.70
N THR A 34 1.06 12.64 -6.69
CA THR A 34 0.24 11.44 -6.59
C THR A 34 1.14 10.25 -6.86
N GLY A 35 1.21 9.31 -5.93
CA GLY A 35 2.09 8.16 -6.06
C GLY A 35 2.24 7.36 -4.78
N ILE A 36 3.23 6.46 -4.78
CA ILE A 36 3.53 5.59 -3.64
C ILE A 36 5.00 5.77 -3.28
N ARG A 37 5.26 6.04 -2.00
CA ARG A 37 6.59 5.91 -1.42
C ARG A 37 6.71 4.57 -0.73
N THR A 38 7.84 3.92 -0.94
CA THR A 38 8.08 2.60 -0.35
C THR A 38 9.28 2.62 0.57
N LYS A 39 9.12 2.02 1.75
CA LYS A 39 10.22 1.70 2.66
C LYS A 39 10.27 0.20 2.86
N GLN A 40 11.46 -0.38 2.79
CA GLN A 40 11.69 -1.79 3.11
C GLN A 40 12.44 -1.88 4.45
N SER A 41 12.07 -2.83 5.30
CA SER A 41 12.82 -3.13 6.53
C SER A 41 14.20 -3.67 6.19
N ALA A 42 15.15 -3.52 7.12
CA ALA A 42 16.55 -3.94 6.91
C ALA A 42 16.70 -5.46 6.70
N ASP A 43 15.80 -6.26 7.27
CA ASP A 43 15.74 -7.71 7.07
C ASP A 43 15.05 -8.12 5.76
N GLY A 44 14.54 -7.15 4.99
CA GLY A 44 13.88 -7.36 3.71
C GLY A 44 12.46 -7.95 3.80
N LYS A 45 11.98 -8.26 5.01
CA LYS A 45 10.72 -8.98 5.25
C LYS A 45 9.49 -8.07 5.22
N GLN A 46 9.64 -6.78 5.51
CA GLN A 46 8.52 -5.86 5.59
C GLN A 46 8.64 -4.75 4.56
N TYR A 47 7.51 -4.43 3.93
CA TYR A 47 7.34 -3.31 3.03
C TYR A 47 6.28 -2.38 3.60
N THR A 48 6.59 -1.10 3.65
CA THR A 48 5.65 -0.03 3.99
C THR A 48 5.42 0.83 2.77
N PHE A 49 4.17 0.94 2.34
CA PHE A 49 3.72 1.72 1.20
C PHE A 49 2.90 2.91 1.69
N SER A 50 3.47 4.11 1.59
CA SER A 50 2.77 5.36 1.89
C SER A 50 2.18 5.92 0.61
N ILE A 51 0.86 6.09 0.59
CA ILE A 51 0.09 6.36 -0.63
C ILE A 51 -0.40 7.79 -0.60
N TYR A 52 -0.03 8.55 -1.63
CA TYR A 52 -0.30 9.97 -1.71
C TYR A 52 -1.23 10.29 -2.88
N GLY A 53 -2.11 11.25 -2.64
CA GLY A 53 -2.93 11.89 -3.66
C GLY A 53 -2.93 13.39 -3.46
N ASP A 54 -2.58 14.12 -4.51
CA ASP A 54 -2.56 15.58 -4.51
C ASP A 54 -1.81 16.13 -3.28
N GLY A 55 -0.61 15.56 -3.04
CA GLY A 55 0.28 15.90 -1.93
C GLY A 55 -0.15 15.39 -0.55
N ASN A 56 -1.34 14.83 -0.40
CA ASN A 56 -1.88 14.37 0.87
C ASN A 56 -1.70 12.86 1.03
N LEU A 57 -1.34 12.42 2.24
CA LEU A 57 -1.33 11.00 2.58
C LEU A 57 -2.78 10.49 2.59
N GLU A 58 -3.11 9.56 1.70
CA GLU A 58 -4.43 8.91 1.66
C GLU A 58 -4.48 7.65 2.54
N GLY A 59 -3.33 6.98 2.69
CA GLY A 59 -3.22 5.80 3.54
C GLY A 59 -1.83 5.16 3.50
N THR A 60 -1.66 4.17 4.36
CA THR A 60 -0.43 3.38 4.48
C THR A 60 -0.77 1.91 4.44
N ILE A 61 0.02 1.11 3.72
CA ILE A 61 -0.08 -0.35 3.73
C ILE A 61 1.23 -0.93 4.25
N VAL A 62 1.15 -1.84 5.21
CA VAL A 62 2.27 -2.62 5.71
C VAL A 62 2.06 -4.06 5.27
N PHE A 63 2.97 -4.56 4.44
CA PHE A 63 3.01 -5.96 4.02
C PHE A 63 4.22 -6.63 4.66
N THR A 64 4.02 -7.75 5.34
CA THR A 64 5.09 -8.52 5.96
C THR A 64 5.13 -9.91 5.36
N ASP A 65 6.28 -10.26 4.78
CA ASP A 65 6.62 -11.55 4.21
C ASP A 65 7.61 -12.23 5.16
N ASP A 66 7.09 -12.94 6.15
CA ASP A 66 7.91 -13.76 7.03
C ASP A 66 7.97 -15.20 6.50
N PRO A 67 9.14 -15.74 6.12
CA PRO A 67 9.23 -17.11 5.59
C PRO A 67 8.76 -18.19 6.58
N THR A 68 8.61 -17.86 7.87
CA THR A 68 8.14 -18.77 8.91
C THR A 68 6.65 -18.66 9.22
N ALA A 69 5.92 -17.72 8.60
CA ALA A 69 4.50 -17.49 8.83
C ALA A 69 3.75 -17.16 7.53
N GLU A 70 2.43 -17.07 7.60
CA GLU A 70 1.66 -16.55 6.46
C GLU A 70 1.91 -15.03 6.31
N PRO A 71 2.04 -14.53 5.06
CA PRO A 71 2.21 -13.10 4.84
C PRO A 71 1.04 -12.28 5.40
N THR A 72 1.35 -11.19 6.09
CA THR A 72 0.34 -10.30 6.67
C THR A 72 0.24 -9.00 5.89
N ILE A 73 -0.98 -8.45 5.84
CA ILE A 73 -1.25 -7.16 5.22
C ILE A 73 -2.12 -6.31 6.14
N HIS A 74 -1.59 -5.17 6.55
CA HIS A 74 -2.30 -4.17 7.34
C HIS A 74 -2.43 -2.90 6.54
N ALA A 75 -3.61 -2.30 6.53
CA ALA A 75 -3.86 -1.01 5.91
C ALA A 75 -4.30 0.00 6.97
N PHE A 76 -3.87 1.24 6.80
CA PHE A 76 -4.13 2.35 7.71
C PHE A 76 -4.61 3.55 6.89
N GLY A 77 -5.59 4.29 7.40
CA GLY A 77 -6.02 5.55 6.81
C GLY A 77 -5.00 6.67 7.06
N ALA A 78 -5.24 7.84 6.47
CA ALA A 78 -4.43 9.04 6.66
C ALA A 78 -4.23 9.43 8.15
N SER A 79 -5.23 9.14 8.99
CA SER A 79 -5.19 9.38 10.44
C SER A 79 -4.40 8.34 11.24
N GLY A 80 -3.87 7.30 10.59
CA GLY A 80 -3.20 6.18 11.25
C GLY A 80 -4.13 5.11 11.84
N SER A 81 -5.45 5.28 11.75
CA SER A 81 -6.40 4.24 12.16
C SER A 81 -6.33 3.04 11.21
N GLN A 82 -6.25 1.82 11.75
CA GLN A 82 -6.27 0.61 10.95
C GLN A 82 -7.61 0.48 10.21
N LEU A 83 -7.53 0.26 8.89
CA LEU A 83 -8.66 -0.03 8.03
C LEU A 83 -8.98 -1.52 8.12
N ASN A 84 -10.25 -1.87 8.26
CA ASN A 84 -10.67 -3.26 8.32
C ASN A 84 -10.63 -3.88 6.90
N GLY A 85 -10.01 -5.04 6.76
CA GLY A 85 -9.94 -5.76 5.48
C GLY A 85 -11.33 -6.01 4.87
N THR A 86 -12.35 -6.29 5.68
CA THR A 86 -13.73 -6.49 5.18
C THR A 86 -14.34 -5.21 4.58
N THR A 87 -14.01 -4.05 5.15
CA THR A 87 -14.45 -2.75 4.61
C THR A 87 -13.75 -2.42 3.30
N LEU A 88 -12.48 -2.81 3.15
CA LEU A 88 -11.72 -2.66 1.90
C LEU A 88 -12.23 -3.62 0.82
N ASP A 89 -12.60 -4.85 1.18
CA ASP A 89 -13.21 -5.83 0.29
C ASP A 89 -14.57 -5.37 -0.24
N ALA A 90 -15.42 -4.85 0.64
CA ALA A 90 -16.72 -4.31 0.29
C ALA A 90 -16.59 -3.12 -0.68
N ALA A 91 -15.63 -2.23 -0.43
CA ALA A 91 -15.34 -1.09 -1.30
C ALA A 91 -14.80 -1.52 -2.68
N GLY A 92 -13.98 -2.57 -2.75
CA GLY A 92 -13.47 -3.14 -3.99
C GLY A 92 -14.56 -3.78 -4.87
N THR A 93 -15.58 -4.37 -4.24
CA THR A 93 -16.69 -5.06 -4.94
C THR A 93 -17.71 -4.09 -5.54
N ALA A 94 -17.93 -2.94 -4.89
CA ALA A 94 -18.83 -1.88 -5.37
C ALA A 94 -18.32 -1.15 -6.64
N GLY A 95 -17.05 -1.35 -7.03
CA GLY A 95 -16.42 -0.67 -8.18
C GLY A 95 -16.79 -1.22 -9.57
N SER A 96 -17.62 -2.26 -9.67
CA SER A 96 -18.00 -2.89 -10.96
C SER A 96 -19.28 -2.32 -11.61
N GLY A 97 -19.90 -1.26 -11.06
CA GLY A 97 -21.13 -0.69 -11.62
C GLY A 97 -21.35 0.80 -11.32
N VAL A 98 -21.02 1.64 -12.32
CA VAL A 98 -21.66 2.91 -12.77
C VAL A 98 -22.19 3.95 -11.75
N THR A 99 -21.74 5.20 -11.93
CA THR A 99 -22.34 6.53 -11.62
C THR A 99 -23.29 6.67 -10.42
N SER A 100 -22.83 7.25 -9.31
CA SER A 100 -23.60 8.20 -8.49
C SER A 100 -22.77 8.69 -7.29
N PHE A 101 -22.77 10.00 -7.07
CA PHE A 101 -22.16 10.67 -5.90
C PHE A 101 -23.06 10.49 -4.68
N SER A 102 -22.69 9.61 -3.75
CA SER A 102 -23.23 9.62 -2.38
C SER A 102 -22.17 9.17 -1.37
N THR A 103 -22.12 9.90 -0.27
CA THR A 103 -20.93 10.22 0.53
C THR A 103 -20.55 9.23 1.62
N GLU A 104 -21.02 7.98 1.59
CA GLU A 104 -20.63 6.93 2.56
C GLU A 104 -20.44 5.55 1.92
N SER A 105 -20.12 5.54 0.63
CA SER A 105 -19.60 4.38 -0.10
C SER A 105 -18.49 4.89 -1.00
N PHE A 106 -17.37 5.27 -0.38
CA PHE A 106 -16.18 5.72 -1.11
C PHE A 106 -15.74 4.60 -2.05
N LEU A 107 -15.99 4.82 -3.34
CA LEU A 107 -15.28 4.23 -4.47
C LEU A 107 -13.87 3.82 -4.02
N CYS A 108 -13.54 2.52 -4.11
CA CYS A 108 -12.24 1.97 -3.72
C CYS A 108 -11.09 2.95 -4.07
N ASN A 109 -10.62 3.68 -3.06
CA ASN A 109 -9.59 4.72 -3.17
C ASN A 109 -8.23 4.08 -3.55
N LYS A 110 -7.19 4.89 -3.79
CA LYS A 110 -5.89 4.36 -4.24
C LYS A 110 -5.38 3.29 -3.29
N THR A 111 -5.49 3.52 -1.98
CA THR A 111 -5.14 2.57 -0.91
C THR A 111 -5.89 1.24 -1.03
N CYS A 112 -7.21 1.27 -1.22
CA CYS A 112 -8.00 0.06 -1.41
C CYS A 112 -7.58 -0.72 -2.68
N ARG A 113 -7.28 -0.04 -3.79
CA ARG A 113 -6.84 -0.71 -5.03
C ARG A 113 -5.50 -1.42 -4.85
N ILE A 114 -4.55 -0.74 -4.22
CA ILE A 114 -3.22 -1.28 -3.95
C ILE A 114 -3.32 -2.45 -2.97
N TRP A 115 -4.12 -2.31 -1.91
CA TRP A 115 -4.35 -3.37 -0.93
C TRP A 115 -4.94 -4.62 -1.58
N ASN A 116 -5.97 -4.48 -2.42
CA ASN A 116 -6.57 -5.59 -3.16
C ASN A 116 -5.57 -6.26 -4.11
N PHE A 117 -4.74 -5.46 -4.79
CA PHE A 117 -3.70 -5.97 -5.68
C PHE A 117 -2.64 -6.77 -4.91
N ILE A 118 -2.14 -6.26 -3.77
CA ILE A 118 -1.20 -7.00 -2.92
C ILE A 118 -1.85 -8.25 -2.34
N ARG A 119 -3.10 -8.19 -1.87
CA ARG A 119 -3.79 -9.35 -1.33
C ARG A 119 -3.94 -10.47 -2.37
N LYS A 120 -4.25 -10.11 -3.62
CA LYS A 120 -4.47 -11.08 -4.71
C LYS A 120 -3.18 -11.72 -5.22
N TYR A 121 -2.09 -10.94 -5.32
CA TYR A 121 -0.84 -11.39 -5.94
C TYR A 121 0.34 -11.54 -4.96
N GLY A 122 0.12 -11.27 -3.68
CA GLY A 122 1.07 -11.47 -2.58
C GLY A 122 2.39 -10.72 -2.75
N ILE A 123 3.47 -11.39 -2.37
CA ILE A 123 4.85 -10.86 -2.42
C ILE A 123 5.25 -10.33 -3.79
N ARG A 124 4.74 -10.92 -4.89
CA ARG A 124 5.05 -10.45 -6.25
C ARG A 124 4.54 -9.01 -6.47
N ALA A 125 3.32 -8.72 -6.02
CA ALA A 125 2.77 -7.37 -6.08
C ALA A 125 3.53 -6.40 -5.17
N ALA A 126 3.85 -6.82 -3.94
CA ALA A 126 4.60 -5.99 -3.01
C ALA A 126 5.98 -5.61 -3.57
N ARG A 127 6.75 -6.58 -4.10
CA ARG A 127 8.06 -6.33 -4.74
C ARG A 127 7.95 -5.44 -5.97
N PHE A 128 6.93 -5.67 -6.80
CA PHE A 128 6.68 -4.83 -7.97
C PHE A 128 6.46 -3.36 -7.57
N ILE A 129 5.56 -3.11 -6.62
CA ILE A 129 5.27 -1.75 -6.13
C ILE A 129 6.51 -1.13 -5.47
N ALA A 130 7.24 -1.91 -4.67
CA ALA A 130 8.46 -1.46 -4.02
C ALA A 130 9.55 -1.07 -5.02
N CYS A 131 9.68 -1.85 -6.10
CA CYS A 131 10.61 -1.54 -7.17
C CYS A 131 10.20 -0.27 -7.94
N LEU A 132 8.90 -0.07 -8.17
CA LEU A 132 8.38 1.13 -8.82
C LEU A 132 8.67 2.39 -8.00
N GLY A 133 8.31 2.39 -6.71
CA GLY A 133 8.61 3.44 -5.72
C GLY A 133 8.83 4.84 -6.31
N ASP A 134 10.02 5.39 -6.08
CA ASP A 134 10.42 6.72 -6.56
C ASP A 134 10.94 6.74 -8.01
N LYS A 135 10.97 5.59 -8.70
CA LYS A 135 11.44 5.47 -10.09
C LYS A 135 10.38 5.88 -11.12
N ILE A 136 9.15 6.13 -10.66
CA ILE A 136 8.01 6.45 -11.50
C ILE A 136 7.57 7.90 -11.23
N PRO A 137 7.44 8.75 -12.27
CA PRO A 137 6.93 10.10 -12.12
C PRO A 137 5.46 10.07 -11.69
N ALA A 138 5.05 11.06 -10.90
CA ALA A 138 3.70 11.17 -10.35
C ALA A 138 2.59 10.98 -11.40
N SER A 139 2.76 11.57 -12.59
CA SER A 139 1.81 11.48 -13.71
C SER A 139 1.57 10.06 -14.23
N CYS A 140 2.52 9.13 -14.00
CA CYS A 140 2.44 7.77 -14.50
C CYS A 140 1.69 6.82 -13.54
N TRP A 141 1.55 7.19 -12.26
CA TRP A 141 0.86 6.39 -11.26
C TRP A 141 -0.63 6.18 -11.56
N VAL A 142 -1.29 7.11 -12.26
CA VAL A 142 -2.69 6.96 -12.67
C VAL A 142 -2.88 5.72 -13.56
N ASN A 143 -1.98 5.51 -14.53
CA ASN A 143 -2.02 4.35 -15.42
C ASN A 143 -1.68 3.05 -14.68
N ILE A 144 -0.73 3.10 -13.75
CA ILE A 144 -0.37 1.94 -12.92
C ILE A 144 -1.55 1.52 -12.04
N LEU A 145 -2.19 2.45 -11.36
CA LEU A 145 -3.36 2.18 -10.52
C LEU A 145 -4.55 1.65 -11.33
N ALA A 146 -4.74 2.12 -12.57
CA ALA A 146 -5.73 1.57 -13.49
C ALA A 146 -5.39 0.13 -13.90
N CYS A 147 -4.12 -0.18 -14.14
CA CYS A 147 -3.71 -1.55 -14.48
C CYS A 147 -3.89 -2.54 -13.32
N MET A 148 -3.67 -2.11 -12.06
CA MET A 148 -3.84 -2.95 -10.86
C MET A 148 -5.25 -3.56 -10.73
N ILE A 149 -6.29 -2.88 -11.23
CA ILE A 149 -7.68 -3.35 -11.19
C ILE A 149 -8.10 -4.13 -12.44
N SER A 150 -7.23 -4.24 -13.45
CA SER A 150 -7.53 -4.97 -14.68
C SER A 150 -7.55 -6.49 -14.46
N LYS A 151 -8.18 -7.23 -15.39
CA LYS A 151 -8.24 -8.69 -15.34
C LYS A 151 -6.84 -9.34 -15.41
N ASN A 152 -5.93 -8.74 -16.18
CA ASN A 152 -4.53 -9.15 -16.32
C ASN A 152 -3.60 -7.95 -16.08
N PRO A 153 -3.31 -7.61 -14.81
CA PRO A 153 -2.53 -6.42 -14.46
C PRO A 153 -1.13 -6.46 -15.05
N TRP A 154 -0.50 -7.64 -15.08
CA TRP A 154 0.85 -7.82 -15.60
C TRP A 154 0.98 -7.44 -17.08
N ILE A 155 0.03 -7.87 -17.92
CA ILE A 155 0.00 -7.49 -19.35
C ILE A 155 -0.32 -6.00 -19.49
N CYS A 156 -1.23 -5.48 -18.66
CA CYS A 156 -1.55 -4.06 -18.68
C CYS A 156 -0.33 -3.19 -18.35
N PHE A 157 0.48 -3.58 -17.35
CA PHE A 157 1.72 -2.86 -17.00
C PHE A 157 2.72 -2.82 -18.15
N GLU A 158 2.84 -3.90 -18.95
CA GLU A 158 3.75 -3.93 -20.10
C GLU A 158 3.37 -2.89 -21.19
N ALA A 159 2.10 -2.52 -21.26
CA ALA A 159 1.58 -1.54 -22.21
C ALA A 159 1.74 -0.08 -21.75
N ILE A 160 2.19 0.18 -20.52
CA ILE A 160 2.35 1.54 -20.00
C ILE A 160 3.59 2.21 -20.60
N LEU A 161 3.37 3.33 -21.29
CA LEU A 161 4.44 4.07 -21.99
C LEU A 161 5.13 5.14 -21.13
N CYS A 162 4.43 5.74 -20.17
CA CYS A 162 4.93 6.89 -19.39
C CYS A 162 6.18 6.60 -18.54
N SER A 163 6.52 5.32 -18.33
CA SER A 163 7.77 4.88 -17.69
C SER A 163 8.12 3.46 -18.11
N ALA A 164 8.04 3.16 -19.40
CA ALA A 164 8.22 1.81 -19.92
C ALA A 164 9.53 1.14 -19.48
N GLY A 165 10.63 1.89 -19.37
CA GLY A 165 11.93 1.38 -18.90
C GLY A 165 11.87 0.88 -17.45
N PRO A 166 11.63 1.75 -16.47
CA PRO A 166 11.49 1.36 -15.06
C PRO A 166 10.42 0.29 -14.82
N ILE A 167 9.25 0.41 -15.46
CA ILE A 167 8.16 -0.56 -15.31
C ILE A 167 8.60 -1.95 -15.80
N LYS A 168 9.19 -2.05 -16.99
CA LYS A 168 9.68 -3.33 -17.52
C LYS A 168 10.81 -3.92 -16.68
N ALA A 169 11.68 -3.09 -16.13
CA ALA A 169 12.72 -3.56 -15.20
C ALA A 169 12.11 -4.16 -13.94
N CYS A 170 11.11 -3.49 -13.35
CA CYS A 170 10.42 -3.97 -12.15
C CYS A 170 9.49 -5.16 -12.39
N LEU A 171 8.98 -5.37 -13.60
CA LEU A 171 8.19 -6.56 -13.96
C LEU A 171 9.04 -7.84 -14.03
N ARG A 172 10.35 -7.71 -14.26
CA ARG A 172 11.28 -8.82 -14.47
C ARG A 172 12.09 -9.20 -13.22
N GLY A 173 12.09 -8.34 -12.19
CA GLY A 173 12.72 -8.60 -10.89
C GLY A 173 11.79 -9.31 -9.92
#